data_AF-A0A0B6Z8L2-F1
#
_entry.id   AF-A0A0B6Z8L2-F1
#
_cell.length_a   1.000
_cell.length_b   1.000
_cell.length_c   1.000
_cell.angle_alpha   90.00
_cell.angle_beta   90.00
_cell.angle_gamma   90.00
#
_symmetry.space_group_name_H-M   'P 1'
#
loop_
_entity.id
_entity.type
_entity.pdbx_description
1 polymer ?
#
loop_
_entity_poly.entity_id
_entity_poly.type
_entity_poly.pdbx_seq_one_letter_code
_entity_poly.pdbx_strand_id
1 'polypeptide(L)'
;SQPQQSPISQPPQSPNPQPPQSPIPQAQQSPIPHAQQSPTSEAWQYDGKNYHEKSSQLYERIIQDLSTSIIKYMEQDRGMLVLDMASSDSAVFVKCICLTPSHLTCLLEDVQDGSLLAQLHHMLAQVDTAILDIEDVKLRICLDDKEVNIVQAELSA
;
A
#
# COMPACT_ATOMS: atom_id res chain seq x y z
N SER A 1 89.44 2.34 1.73
CA SER A 1 89.27 0.91 2.04
C SER A 1 88.32 0.78 3.21
N GLN A 2 87.32 -0.11 3.06
CA GLN A 2 86.25 -0.62 3.92
C GLN A 2 86.09 -0.21 5.42
N PRO A 3 84.85 -0.38 5.96
CA PRO A 3 84.22 0.46 6.98
C PRO A 3 84.39 -0.10 8.40
N GLN A 4 84.17 0.72 9.43
CA GLN A 4 83.68 0.24 10.73
C GLN A 4 82.71 1.24 11.36
N GLN A 5 81.46 0.80 11.42
CA GLN A 5 80.44 1.29 12.35
C GLN A 5 80.68 0.66 13.73
N SER A 6 80.47 1.42 14.80
CA SER A 6 79.83 1.00 16.05
C SER A 6 79.70 2.17 17.03
N PRO A 7 78.75 2.11 17.98
CA PRO A 7 77.83 3.21 18.26
C PRO A 7 78.15 3.95 19.57
N ILE A 8 77.64 5.18 19.72
CA ILE A 8 77.59 5.82 21.03
C ILE A 8 76.29 6.60 21.25
N SER A 9 75.86 6.51 22.50
CA SER A 9 74.54 6.69 23.07
C SER A 9 74.05 8.14 23.16
N GLN A 10 72.73 8.31 23.08
CA GLN A 10 72.02 9.50 23.59
C GLN A 10 70.69 9.09 24.28
N PRO A 11 70.12 9.97 25.14
CA PRO A 11 69.74 9.62 26.53
C PRO A 11 68.19 9.51 26.72
N PRO A 12 67.67 9.34 27.96
CA PRO A 12 66.41 8.64 28.23
C PRO A 12 65.16 9.51 28.05
N GLN A 13 64.04 8.87 27.70
CA GLN A 13 62.70 9.46 27.89
C GLN A 13 61.72 8.43 28.44
N SER A 14 60.92 8.91 29.38
CA SER A 14 60.14 8.22 30.41
C SER A 14 59.03 7.27 29.89
N PRO A 15 58.63 6.27 30.70
CA PRO A 15 57.58 5.33 30.33
C PRO A 15 56.19 5.97 30.41
N ASN A 16 55.45 5.88 29.30
CA ASN A 16 54.04 6.26 29.23
C ASN A 16 53.18 5.12 29.84
N PRO A 17 52.33 5.38 30.85
CA PRO A 17 51.60 4.32 31.55
C PRO A 17 50.45 3.72 30.73
N GLN A 18 50.44 2.39 30.70
CA GLN A 18 49.40 1.55 30.12
C GLN A 18 48.13 1.60 30.99
N PRO A 19 46.93 1.83 30.45
CA PRO A 19 45.70 1.74 31.23
C PRO A 19 45.37 0.28 31.62
N PRO A 20 44.72 0.07 32.78
CA PRO A 20 44.56 -1.23 33.42
C PRO A 20 43.58 -2.16 32.68
N GLN A 21 43.90 -3.45 32.67
CA GLN A 21 43.02 -4.52 32.23
C GLN A 21 41.86 -4.69 33.22
N SER A 22 40.63 -4.47 32.75
CA SER A 22 39.41 -4.88 33.45
C SER A 22 39.00 -6.30 33.01
N PRO A 23 38.56 -7.17 33.93
CA PRO A 23 38.21 -8.55 33.64
C PRO A 23 36.91 -8.65 32.81
N ILE A 24 36.90 -9.59 31.86
CA ILE A 24 35.76 -9.96 31.01
C ILE A 24 34.67 -10.60 31.90
N PRO A 25 33.45 -10.03 31.99
CA PRO A 25 32.32 -10.75 32.56
C PRO A 25 31.87 -11.83 31.57
N GLN A 26 31.84 -13.08 32.01
CA GLN A 26 31.21 -14.18 31.27
C GLN A 26 29.74 -13.83 31.00
N ALA A 27 29.43 -13.49 29.74
CA ALA A 27 28.04 -13.38 29.31
C ALA A 27 27.43 -14.79 29.28
N GLN A 28 26.50 -15.00 30.20
CA GLN A 28 25.62 -16.16 30.25
C GLN A 28 24.89 -16.31 28.92
N GLN A 29 24.93 -17.52 28.35
CA GLN A 29 24.13 -17.90 27.19
C GLN A 29 22.65 -17.89 27.59
N SER A 30 21.97 -16.78 27.35
CA SER A 30 20.52 -16.74 27.35
C SER A 30 20.01 -17.41 26.06
N PRO A 31 19.02 -18.31 26.13
CA PRO A 31 18.44 -18.92 24.93
C PRO A 31 17.90 -17.83 24.01
N ILE A 32 18.25 -17.94 22.72
CA ILE A 32 17.67 -17.15 21.64
C ILE A 32 16.14 -17.27 21.78
N PRO A 33 15.39 -16.19 22.05
CA PRO A 33 13.94 -16.25 21.96
C PRO A 33 13.62 -16.62 20.52
N HIS A 34 13.01 -17.79 20.36
CA HIS A 34 12.44 -18.25 19.11
C HIS A 34 11.77 -17.07 18.41
N ALA A 35 12.16 -16.86 17.15
CA ALA A 35 11.45 -15.98 16.24
C ALA A 35 9.95 -16.26 16.42
N GLN A 36 9.24 -15.31 17.04
CA GLN A 36 7.80 -15.31 16.97
C GLN A 36 7.49 -15.25 15.49
N GLN A 37 6.84 -16.31 15.01
CA GLN A 37 6.19 -16.33 13.72
C GLN A 37 5.22 -15.15 13.73
N SER A 38 5.65 -14.03 13.14
CA SER A 38 4.72 -13.04 12.62
C SER A 38 3.71 -13.81 11.77
N PRO A 39 2.40 -13.52 11.87
CA PRO A 39 1.42 -14.14 10.99
C PRO A 39 1.94 -13.96 9.57
N THR A 40 1.99 -15.06 8.83
CA THR A 40 2.29 -15.03 7.41
C THR A 40 1.18 -14.24 6.77
N SER A 41 1.40 -12.93 6.63
CA SER A 41 0.61 -12.07 5.78
C SER A 41 0.65 -12.66 4.39
N GLU A 42 -0.34 -13.47 4.05
CA GLU A 42 -0.50 -14.01 2.71
C GLU A 42 -0.80 -12.84 1.79
N ALA A 43 0.26 -12.23 1.25
CA ALA A 43 0.15 -11.30 0.14
C ALA A 43 -0.34 -12.11 -1.07
N TRP A 44 -1.65 -12.13 -1.28
CA TRP A 44 -2.28 -12.85 -2.37
C TRP A 44 -1.78 -12.29 -3.70
N GLN A 45 -0.87 -13.01 -4.34
CA GLN A 45 -0.56 -12.76 -5.75
C GLN A 45 -1.79 -13.13 -6.57
N TYR A 46 -2.03 -12.40 -7.65
CA TYR A 46 -3.16 -12.49 -8.59
C TYR A 46 -3.46 -13.91 -9.15
N ASP A 47 -2.66 -14.93 -8.81
CA ASP A 47 -2.72 -16.32 -9.27
C ASP A 47 -2.73 -17.35 -8.11
N GLY A 48 -3.08 -16.93 -6.90
CA GLY A 48 -3.22 -17.83 -5.76
C GLY A 48 -4.47 -18.73 -5.86
N LYS A 49 -4.38 -19.99 -5.42
CA LYS A 49 -5.48 -20.99 -5.46
C LYS A 49 -6.82 -20.46 -4.91
N ASN A 50 -6.77 -19.55 -3.93
CA ASN A 50 -7.95 -18.98 -3.27
C ASN A 50 -8.24 -17.52 -3.67
N TYR A 51 -7.42 -16.93 -4.56
CA TYR A 51 -7.53 -15.51 -4.93
C TYR A 51 -8.91 -15.22 -5.55
N HIS A 52 -9.32 -15.99 -6.56
CA HIS A 52 -10.59 -15.80 -7.25
C HIS A 52 -11.82 -15.91 -6.34
N GLU A 53 -11.81 -16.88 -5.42
CA GLU A 53 -12.93 -17.08 -4.49
C GLU A 53 -13.00 -15.93 -3.49
N LYS A 54 -11.89 -15.57 -2.85
CA LYS A 54 -11.84 -14.45 -1.90
C LYS A 54 -12.08 -13.10 -2.57
N SER A 55 -11.58 -12.87 -3.78
CA SER A 55 -11.80 -11.62 -4.52
C SER A 55 -13.27 -11.47 -4.91
N SER A 56 -13.91 -12.54 -5.37
CA SER A 56 -15.34 -12.53 -5.68
C SER A 56 -16.18 -12.21 -4.43
N GLN A 57 -15.89 -12.88 -3.31
CA GLN A 57 -16.55 -12.59 -2.01
C GLN A 57 -16.33 -11.14 -1.56
N LEU A 58 -15.12 -10.59 -1.73
CA LEU A 58 -14.82 -9.20 -1.42
C LEU A 58 -15.64 -8.24 -2.30
N TYR A 59 -15.73 -8.48 -3.61
CA TYR A 59 -16.49 -7.63 -4.53
C TYR A 59 -17.99 -7.67 -4.24
N GLU A 60 -18.54 -8.85 -3.93
CA GLU A 60 -19.92 -8.98 -3.46
C GLU A 60 -20.15 -8.18 -2.17
N ARG A 61 -19.21 -8.26 -1.22
CA ARG A 61 -19.30 -7.53 0.04
C ARG A 61 -19.24 -6.02 -0.16
N ILE A 62 -18.37 -5.55 -1.05
CA ILE A 62 -18.31 -4.13 -1.44
C ILE A 62 -19.67 -3.66 -1.96
N ILE A 63 -20.35 -4.42 -2.81
CA ILE A 63 -21.67 -4.02 -3.30
C ILE A 63 -22.70 -4.05 -2.19
N GLN A 64 -22.73 -5.09 -1.37
CA GLN A 64 -23.71 -5.21 -0.28
C GLN A 64 -23.56 -4.09 0.74
N ASP A 65 -22.33 -3.77 1.15
CA ASP A 65 -22.07 -2.88 2.28
C ASP A 65 -21.85 -1.43 1.84
N LEU A 66 -21.24 -1.19 0.68
CA LEU A 66 -20.85 0.15 0.24
C LEU A 66 -21.73 0.74 -0.84
N SER A 67 -22.64 -0.02 -1.47
CA SER A 67 -23.46 0.50 -2.58
C SER A 67 -24.16 1.81 -2.22
N THR A 68 -24.79 1.88 -1.05
CA THR A 68 -25.48 3.09 -0.59
C THR A 68 -24.52 4.27 -0.40
N SER A 69 -23.32 4.02 0.13
CA SER A 69 -22.32 5.07 0.37
C SER A 69 -21.74 5.58 -0.95
N ILE A 70 -21.44 4.68 -1.89
CA ILE A 70 -20.96 5.01 -3.23
C ILE A 70 -22.03 5.79 -3.99
N ILE A 71 -23.29 5.35 -3.97
CA ILE A 71 -24.40 6.04 -4.63
C ILE A 71 -24.56 7.45 -4.05
N LYS A 72 -24.61 7.58 -2.72
CA LYS A 72 -24.71 8.90 -2.07
C LYS A 72 -23.58 9.83 -2.47
N TYR A 73 -22.34 9.34 -2.44
CA TYR A 73 -21.20 10.15 -2.85
C TYR A 73 -21.30 10.61 -4.31
N MET A 74 -21.63 9.69 -5.24
CA MET A 74 -21.74 10.02 -6.66
C MET A 74 -22.90 10.99 -6.94
N GLU A 75 -24.07 10.76 -6.34
CA GLU A 75 -25.28 11.56 -6.58
C GLU A 75 -25.30 12.89 -5.84
N GLN A 76 -24.87 12.90 -4.57
CA GLN A 76 -25.00 14.07 -3.70
C GLN A 76 -23.76 14.96 -3.77
N ASP A 77 -22.57 14.36 -3.75
CA ASP A 77 -21.33 15.14 -3.69
C ASP A 77 -20.81 15.50 -5.09
N ARG A 78 -21.03 14.60 -6.07
CA ARG A 78 -20.55 14.79 -7.45
C ARG A 78 -21.65 15.15 -8.46
N GLY A 79 -22.92 15.05 -8.08
CA GLY A 79 -24.06 15.41 -8.95
C GLY A 79 -24.26 14.47 -10.14
N MET A 80 -23.69 13.27 -10.12
CA MET A 80 -23.82 12.25 -11.17
C MET A 80 -24.92 11.25 -10.79
N LEU A 81 -25.72 10.80 -11.75
CA LEU A 81 -26.75 9.78 -11.47
C LEU A 81 -26.15 8.38 -11.57
N VAL A 82 -26.30 7.54 -10.53
CA VAL A 82 -25.86 6.14 -10.60
C VAL A 82 -26.97 5.29 -11.20
N LEU A 83 -26.69 4.64 -12.33
CA LEU A 83 -27.64 3.75 -13.02
C LEU A 83 -27.64 2.34 -12.43
N ASP A 84 -26.45 1.82 -12.19
CA ASP A 84 -26.24 0.41 -11.88
C ASP A 84 -24.90 0.21 -11.17
N MET A 85 -24.87 -0.79 -10.31
CA MET A 85 -23.65 -1.24 -9.64
C MET A 85 -23.66 -2.76 -9.61
N ALA A 86 -22.64 -3.35 -10.21
CA ALA A 86 -22.54 -4.79 -10.40
C ALA A 86 -21.11 -5.27 -10.15
N SER A 87 -20.95 -6.48 -9.65
CA SER A 87 -19.66 -7.12 -9.47
C SER A 87 -19.47 -8.19 -10.53
N SER A 88 -18.22 -8.42 -10.86
CA SER A 88 -17.76 -9.64 -11.53
C SER A 88 -16.69 -10.29 -10.66
N ASP A 89 -16.19 -11.44 -11.11
CA ASP A 89 -15.12 -12.17 -10.44
C ASP A 89 -13.82 -11.35 -10.27
N SER A 90 -13.68 -10.24 -11.00
CA SER A 90 -12.44 -9.46 -11.09
C SER A 90 -12.57 -7.97 -10.77
N ALA A 91 -13.78 -7.42 -10.69
CA ALA A 91 -14.00 -5.99 -10.50
C ALA A 91 -15.42 -5.66 -10.05
N VAL A 92 -15.57 -4.47 -9.45
CA VAL A 92 -16.86 -3.80 -9.25
C VAL A 92 -17.01 -2.72 -10.32
N PHE A 93 -18.16 -2.74 -11.00
CA PHE A 93 -18.55 -1.76 -11.99
C PHE A 93 -19.58 -0.81 -11.39
N VAL A 94 -19.35 0.48 -11.58
CA VAL A 94 -20.29 1.54 -11.23
C VAL A 94 -20.62 2.30 -12.52
N LYS A 95 -21.89 2.26 -12.95
CA LYS A 95 -22.35 2.97 -14.14
C LYS A 95 -22.97 4.29 -13.70
N CYS A 96 -22.40 5.39 -14.16
CA CYS A 96 -22.87 6.74 -13.84
C CYS A 96 -23.26 7.49 -15.11
N ILE A 97 -24.26 8.36 -15.02
CA ILE A 97 -24.60 9.34 -16.05
C ILE A 97 -24.00 10.69 -15.67
N CYS A 98 -23.17 11.22 -16.56
CA CYS A 98 -22.76 12.62 -16.54
C CYS A 98 -23.80 13.47 -17.29
N LEU A 99 -24.49 14.36 -16.58
CA LEU A 99 -25.49 15.26 -17.17
C LEU A 99 -24.89 16.54 -17.74
N THR A 100 -23.67 16.92 -17.32
CA THR A 100 -23.01 18.15 -17.73
C THR A 100 -21.53 17.88 -18.05
N PRO A 101 -20.89 18.68 -18.92
CA PRO A 101 -19.45 18.57 -19.19
C PRO A 101 -18.61 18.66 -17.92
N SER A 102 -19.01 19.52 -16.97
CA SER A 102 -18.33 19.67 -15.68
C SER A 102 -18.30 18.37 -14.86
N HIS A 103 -19.35 17.53 -14.91
CA HIS A 103 -19.33 16.25 -14.20
C HIS A 103 -18.23 15.34 -14.73
N LEU A 104 -18.09 15.26 -16.06
CA LEU A 104 -17.05 14.45 -16.69
C LEU A 104 -15.65 15.00 -16.39
N THR A 105 -15.44 16.32 -16.50
CA THR A 105 -14.16 16.95 -16.20
C THR A 105 -13.75 16.70 -14.74
N CYS A 106 -14.64 16.94 -13.78
CA CYS A 106 -14.36 16.69 -12.37
C CYS A 106 -14.05 15.20 -12.11
N LEU A 107 -14.81 14.27 -12.70
CA LEU A 107 -14.56 12.84 -12.54
C LEU A 107 -13.17 12.43 -13.07
N LEU A 108 -12.76 12.97 -14.21
CA LEU A 108 -11.44 12.72 -14.78
C LEU A 108 -10.32 13.27 -13.87
N GLU A 109 -10.51 14.48 -13.34
CA GLU A 109 -9.59 15.10 -12.38
C GLU A 109 -9.49 14.27 -11.09
N ASP A 110 -10.63 13.85 -10.52
CA ASP A 110 -10.68 13.05 -9.28
C ASP A 110 -10.00 11.68 -9.42
N VAL A 111 -10.02 11.10 -10.63
CA VAL A 111 -9.31 9.85 -10.94
C VAL A 111 -7.83 10.12 -11.13
N GLN A 112 -7.46 11.22 -11.79
CA GLN A 112 -6.08 11.58 -12.07
C GLN A 112 -5.31 11.98 -10.80
N ASP A 113 -5.93 12.75 -9.92
CA ASP A 113 -5.32 13.24 -8.68
C ASP A 113 -5.40 12.22 -7.52
N GLY A 114 -6.19 11.16 -7.70
CA GLY A 114 -6.39 10.09 -6.71
C GLY A 114 -7.43 10.41 -5.62
N SER A 115 -8.13 11.55 -5.70
CA SER A 115 -9.16 11.96 -4.76
C SER A 115 -10.30 10.94 -4.70
N LEU A 116 -10.73 10.41 -5.86
CA LEU A 116 -11.76 9.38 -5.89
C LEU A 116 -11.29 8.08 -5.23
N LEU A 117 -10.05 7.67 -5.50
CA LEU A 117 -9.46 6.48 -4.91
C LEU A 117 -9.34 6.60 -3.39
N ALA A 118 -8.89 7.76 -2.89
CA ALA A 118 -8.83 8.04 -1.46
C ALA A 118 -10.21 7.95 -0.79
N GLN A 119 -11.25 8.50 -1.44
CA GLN A 119 -12.62 8.43 -0.94
C GLN A 119 -13.15 6.99 -0.92
N LEU A 120 -12.91 6.20 -1.97
CA LEU A 120 -13.31 4.79 -1.99
C LEU A 120 -12.56 3.98 -0.92
N HIS A 121 -11.27 4.23 -0.70
CA HIS A 121 -10.53 3.59 0.39
C HIS A 121 -11.09 3.96 1.77
N HIS A 122 -11.49 5.22 1.97
CA HIS A 122 -12.14 5.64 3.20
C HIS A 122 -13.47 4.90 3.44
N MET A 123 -14.27 4.69 2.38
CA MET A 123 -15.48 3.89 2.46
C MET A 123 -15.17 2.40 2.71
N LEU A 124 -14.15 1.85 2.05
CA LEU A 124 -13.74 0.45 2.21
C LEU A 124 -13.27 0.15 3.64
N ALA A 125 -12.65 1.11 4.33
CA ALA A 125 -12.28 0.95 5.73
C ALA A 125 -13.47 0.69 6.68
N GLN A 126 -14.70 0.90 6.21
CA GLN A 126 -15.93 0.59 6.95
C GLN A 126 -16.44 -0.83 6.70
N VAL A 127 -15.89 -1.55 5.71
CA VAL A 127 -16.21 -2.95 5.42
C VAL A 127 -15.37 -3.84 6.32
N ASP A 128 -16.03 -4.80 6.98
CA ASP A 128 -15.33 -5.81 7.77
C ASP A 128 -14.69 -6.85 6.83
N THR A 129 -13.45 -6.57 6.38
CA THR A 129 -12.66 -7.48 5.55
C THR A 129 -11.98 -8.59 6.35
N ALA A 130 -11.97 -8.50 7.69
CA ALA A 130 -11.35 -9.51 8.55
C ALA A 130 -12.11 -10.85 8.48
N ILE A 131 -13.42 -10.81 8.24
CA ILE A 131 -14.27 -11.99 8.02
C ILE A 131 -13.78 -12.81 6.81
N LEU A 132 -13.15 -12.16 5.83
CA LEU A 132 -12.66 -12.79 4.60
C LEU A 132 -11.19 -13.20 4.68
N ASP A 133 -10.53 -12.95 5.82
CA ASP A 133 -9.09 -13.21 6.00
C ASP A 133 -8.27 -12.51 4.90
N ILE A 134 -8.57 -11.22 4.72
CA ILE A 134 -7.91 -10.30 3.79
C ILE A 134 -7.28 -9.18 4.62
N GLU A 135 -5.94 -9.11 4.62
CA GLU A 135 -5.19 -8.17 5.45
C GLU A 135 -4.97 -6.80 4.80
N ASP A 136 -4.81 -6.76 3.47
CA ASP A 136 -4.59 -5.52 2.72
C ASP A 136 -5.34 -5.57 1.39
N VAL A 137 -6.06 -4.50 1.07
CA VAL A 137 -6.81 -4.36 -0.19
C VAL A 137 -6.28 -3.16 -0.93
N LYS A 138 -5.67 -3.41 -2.09
CA LYS A 138 -5.24 -2.36 -3.01
C LYS A 138 -6.27 -2.21 -4.12
N LEU A 139 -7.01 -1.11 -4.06
CA LEU A 139 -7.97 -0.76 -5.10
C LEU A 139 -7.27 -0.01 -6.23
N ARG A 140 -7.79 -0.21 -7.44
CA ARG A 140 -7.48 0.62 -8.60
C ARG A 140 -8.80 1.04 -9.23
N ILE A 141 -8.87 2.31 -9.61
CA ILE A 141 -9.98 2.84 -10.39
C ILE A 141 -9.56 2.93 -11.85
N CYS A 142 -10.44 2.48 -12.73
CA CYS A 142 -10.31 2.62 -14.18
C CYS A 142 -11.61 3.19 -14.71
N LEU A 143 -11.51 4.16 -15.60
CA LEU A 143 -12.62 4.60 -16.43
C LEU A 143 -12.55 3.84 -17.76
N ASP A 144 -13.70 3.50 -18.33
CA ASP A 144 -13.73 2.94 -19.69
C ASP A 144 -13.51 4.08 -20.68
N ASP A 145 -12.33 4.10 -21.31
CA ASP A 145 -11.96 5.14 -22.28
C ASP A 145 -12.97 5.27 -23.43
N LYS A 146 -13.62 4.17 -23.84
CA LYS A 146 -14.62 4.22 -24.91
C LYS A 146 -15.86 4.99 -24.43
N GLU A 147 -16.35 4.67 -23.25
CA GLU A 147 -17.50 5.36 -22.65
C GLU A 147 -17.16 6.83 -22.36
N VAL A 148 -15.97 7.13 -21.84
CA VAL A 148 -15.50 8.51 -21.63
C VAL A 148 -15.52 9.30 -22.93
N ASN A 149 -15.01 8.73 -24.02
CA ASN A 149 -15.00 9.40 -25.32
C ASN A 149 -16.42 9.62 -25.89
N ILE A 150 -17.32 8.65 -25.69
CA ILE A 150 -18.73 8.78 -26.10
C ILE A 150 -19.39 9.93 -25.32
N VAL A 151 -19.28 9.93 -23.99
CA VAL A 151 -19.86 10.96 -23.13
C VAL A 151 -19.26 12.34 -23.46
N GLN A 152 -17.95 12.43 -23.69
CA GLN A 152 -17.30 13.67 -24.09
C GLN A 152 -17.85 14.21 -25.43
N ALA A 153 -18.10 13.33 -26.40
CA ALA A 153 -18.67 13.71 -27.69
C ALA A 153 -20.14 14.14 -27.55
N GLU A 154 -20.95 13.43 -26.77
CA GLU A 154 -22.37 13.75 -26.56
C GLU A 154 -22.57 15.05 -25.79
N LEU A 155 -21.73 15.33 -24.79
CA LEU A 155 -21.83 16.55 -23.98
C LEU A 155 -21.23 17.79 -24.65
N SER A 156 -20.49 17.63 -25.75
CA SER A 156 -19.91 18.73 -26.53
C SER A 156 -20.67 19.05 -27.82
N ALA A 157 -21.70 18.25 -28.15
CA ALA A 157 -22.60 18.45 -29.29
C ALA A 157 -23.70 19.47 -28.97
#